data_AF-A0A699ZPA1-F1
#
_entry.id   AF-A0A699ZPA1-F1
#
_cell.length_a   1.000
_cell.length_b   1.000
_cell.length_c   1.000
_cell.angle_alpha   90.00
_cell.angle_beta   90.00
_cell.angle_gamma   90.00
#
_symmetry.space_group_name_H-M   'P 1'
#
loop_
_entity.id
_entity.type
_entity.pdbx_description
1 polymer ?
#
loop_
_entity_poly.entity_id
_entity_poly.type
_entity_poly.pdbx_seq_one_letter_code
_entity_poly.pdbx_strand_id
1 'polypeptide(L)'
;AKRIQVHKPQGSSVPGHTPLPDYVRSNEWLLDTEGVNLMEVLPFPGVDATRTTSNHLIEIISVLGIEAVRNALLKEVRNVIEFDGSYVNYR
;
A
#
# COMPACT_ATOMS: atom_id res chain seq x y z
N ALA A 1 11.07 1.44 -2.07
CA ALA A 1 10.10 0.77 -1.18
C ALA A 1 8.72 0.64 -1.84
N LYS A 2 8.28 -0.59 -2.08
CA LYS A 2 6.95 -0.93 -2.61
C LYS A 2 6.18 -1.69 -1.54
N ARG A 3 4.97 -1.24 -1.23
CA ARG A 3 4.08 -1.91 -0.29
C ARG A 3 3.02 -2.67 -1.06
N ILE A 4 3.11 -3.99 -0.99
CA ILE A 4 2.27 -4.94 -1.72
C ILE A 4 1.27 -5.53 -0.73
N GLN A 5 0.00 -5.44 -1.07
CA GLN A 5 -1.08 -6.10 -0.33
C GLN A 5 -1.27 -7.51 -0.90
N VAL A 6 -1.22 -8.53 -0.05
CA VAL A 6 -1.41 -9.92 -0.47
C VAL A 6 -2.56 -10.58 0.27
N HIS A 7 -3.30 -11.43 -0.45
CA HIS A 7 -4.36 -12.23 0.14
C HIS A 7 -3.77 -13.24 1.12
N LYS A 8 -4.42 -13.38 2.28
CA LYS A 8 -4.03 -14.39 3.27
C LYS A 8 -4.13 -15.79 2.64
N PRO A 9 -3.06 -16.61 2.67
CA PRO A 9 -3.16 -18.00 2.24
C PRO A 9 -4.13 -18.76 3.16
N GLN A 10 -5.01 -19.58 2.58
CA GLN A 10 -5.95 -20.41 3.35
C GLN A 10 -5.15 -21.38 4.25
N GLY A 11 -5.03 -21.06 5.55
CA GLY A 11 -4.32 -21.89 6.53
C GLY A 11 -3.60 -21.14 7.66
N SER A 12 -3.32 -19.84 7.54
CA SER A 12 -2.54 -19.10 8.55
C SER A 12 -3.37 -18.47 9.68
N SER A 13 -4.31 -19.23 10.25
CA SER A 13 -4.98 -18.82 11.50
C SER A 13 -3.98 -18.97 12.64
N VAL A 14 -3.52 -17.85 13.22
CA VAL A 14 -2.73 -17.88 14.45
C VAL A 14 -3.62 -18.45 15.56
N PRO A 15 -3.28 -19.59 16.20
CA PRO A 15 -4.12 -20.16 17.25
C PRO A 15 -4.10 -19.23 18.48
N GLY A 16 -5.26 -18.79 18.96
CA GLY A 16 -5.39 -18.20 20.30
C GLY A 16 -5.91 -16.76 20.43
N HIS A 17 -6.40 -16.10 19.38
CA HIS A 17 -7.01 -14.77 19.52
C HIS A 17 -8.54 -14.84 19.34
N THR A 18 -9.28 -14.85 20.45
CA THR A 18 -10.73 -14.64 20.46
C THR A 18 -10.97 -13.12 20.30
N PRO A 19 -11.55 -12.63 19.19
CA PRO A 19 -11.78 -11.20 19.04
C PRO A 19 -12.91 -10.75 19.98
N LEU A 20 -12.68 -9.66 20.71
CA LEU A 20 -13.74 -8.89 21.35
C LEU A 20 -14.67 -8.26 20.27
N PRO A 21 -15.92 -7.89 20.60
CA PRO A 21 -16.94 -7.58 19.59
C PRO A 21 -16.68 -6.38 18.67
N ASP A 22 -15.71 -5.50 18.98
CA ASP A 22 -15.70 -4.15 18.42
C ASP A 22 -14.51 -3.76 17.52
N TYR A 23 -13.61 -4.69 17.15
CA TYR A 23 -12.66 -4.41 16.07
C TYR A 23 -12.12 -5.68 15.43
N VAL A 24 -12.74 -6.10 14.33
CA VAL A 24 -12.17 -7.12 13.44
C VAL A 24 -11.01 -6.47 12.68
N ARG A 25 -9.80 -6.51 13.23
CA ARG A 25 -8.59 -6.40 12.40
C ARG A 25 -8.69 -7.52 11.37
N SER A 26 -9.04 -7.19 10.13
CA SER A 26 -8.84 -8.13 9.02
C SER A 26 -7.36 -8.51 9.07
N ASN A 27 -7.09 -9.81 9.16
CA ASN A 27 -5.75 -10.35 9.31
C ASN A 27 -5.04 -10.31 7.94
N GLU A 28 -4.78 -9.09 7.46
CA GLU A 28 -4.21 -8.78 6.15
C GLU A 28 -2.69 -8.90 6.17
N TRP A 29 -2.12 -9.43 5.09
CA TRP A 29 -0.68 -9.58 4.94
C TRP A 29 -0.17 -8.43 4.08
N LEU A 30 0.76 -7.65 4.63
CA LEU A 30 1.47 -6.60 3.92
C LEU A 30 2.91 -7.03 3.69
N LEU A 31 3.37 -6.86 2.47
CA LEU A 31 4.75 -7.11 2.08
C LEU A 31 5.41 -5.80 1.66
N ASP A 32 6.40 -5.37 2.44
CA ASP A 32 7.26 -4.25 2.07
C ASP A 32 8.49 -4.79 1.35
N THR A 33 8.71 -4.33 0.12
CA THR A 33 9.81 -4.78 -0.76
C THR A 33 10.65 -3.59 -1.21
N GLU A 34 11.93 -3.85 -1.47
CA GLU A 34 12.81 -2.88 -2.12
C GLU A 34 12.99 -3.27 -3.59
N GLY A 35 12.84 -2.29 -4.49
CA GLY A 35 12.99 -2.50 -5.94
C GLY A 35 11.94 -1.80 -6.81
N VAL A 36 12.21 -1.86 -8.12
CA VAL A 36 11.41 -1.25 -9.20
C VAL A 36 10.96 -2.34 -10.18
N ASN A 37 9.73 -2.84 -10.03
CA ASN A 37 9.12 -3.80 -10.94
C ASN A 37 7.58 -3.90 -10.75
N LEU A 38 6.87 -2.78 -10.72
CA LEU A 38 5.42 -2.73 -10.49
C LEU A 38 4.64 -3.39 -11.63
N MET A 39 5.19 -3.36 -12.85
CA MET A 39 4.57 -3.97 -14.04
C MET A 39 4.33 -5.48 -13.87
N GLU A 40 5.32 -6.20 -13.32
CA GLU A 40 5.21 -7.65 -13.11
C GLU A 40 4.50 -8.01 -11.80
N VAL A 41 4.53 -7.10 -10.81
CA VAL A 41 3.92 -7.33 -9.48
C VAL A 41 2.39 -7.24 -9.54
N LEU A 42 1.83 -6.27 -10.26
CA LEU A 42 0.37 -6.06 -10.31
C LEU A 42 -0.44 -7.26 -10.83
N PRO A 43 -0.02 -7.98 -11.89
CA PRO A 43 -0.74 -9.17 -12.36
C PRO A 43 -0.43 -10.45 -11.56
N PHE A 44 0.44 -10.39 -10.55
CA PHE A 44 0.87 -11.59 -9.84
C PHE A 44 -0.28 -12.19 -9.00
N PRO A 45 -0.52 -13.52 -9.08
CA PRO A 45 -1.61 -14.16 -8.35
C PRO A 45 -1.44 -13.98 -6.83
N GLY A 46 -2.48 -13.48 -6.18
CA GLY A 46 -2.50 -13.20 -4.75
C GLY A 46 -2.18 -11.75 -4.38
N VAL A 47 -1.65 -10.95 -5.31
CA VAL A 47 -1.45 -9.51 -5.13
C VAL A 47 -2.76 -8.76 -5.38
N ASP A 48 -3.08 -7.83 -4.48
CA ASP A 48 -4.17 -6.88 -4.66
C ASP A 48 -3.66 -5.62 -5.37
N ALA A 49 -3.93 -5.53 -6.67
CA ALA A 49 -3.51 -4.41 -7.52
C ALA A 49 -4.15 -3.07 -7.11
N THR A 50 -5.31 -3.07 -6.44
CA THR A 50 -6.04 -1.84 -6.08
C THR A 50 -5.46 -1.15 -4.85
N ARG A 51 -4.78 -1.93 -3.98
CA ARG A 51 -4.20 -1.45 -2.72
C ARG A 51 -2.67 -1.50 -2.69
N THR A 52 -2.04 -1.98 -3.76
CA THR A 52 -0.57 -1.97 -3.90
C THR A 52 -0.08 -0.56 -4.24
N THR A 53 0.96 -0.11 -3.54
CA THR A 53 1.53 1.23 -3.71
C THR A 53 3.04 1.18 -3.89
N SER A 54 3.56 2.10 -4.70
CA SER A 54 4.99 2.29 -4.92
C SER A 54 5.38 3.72 -4.56
N ASN A 55 6.59 3.93 -4.05
CA ASN A 55 7.16 5.26 -3.86
C ASN A 55 7.98 5.74 -5.08
N HIS A 56 8.14 4.91 -6.11
CA HIS A 56 8.90 5.25 -7.32
C HIS A 56 8.01 5.89 -8.40
N LEU A 57 8.06 7.22 -8.52
CA LEU A 57 7.19 7.98 -9.42
C LEU A 57 7.32 7.61 -10.90
N ILE A 58 8.55 7.36 -11.38
CA ILE A 58 8.82 7.01 -12.78
C ILE A 58 8.13 5.69 -13.15
N GLU A 59 8.13 4.74 -12.23
CA GLU A 59 7.46 3.45 -12.43
C GLU A 59 5.93 3.61 -12.38
N ILE A 60 5.40 4.45 -11.48
CA ILE A 60 3.96 4.73 -11.39
C ILE A 60 3.46 5.39 -12.69
N ILE A 61 4.18 6.38 -13.26
CA ILE A 61 3.76 7.01 -14.52
C ILE A 61 3.81 6.02 -15.68
N SER A 62 4.83 5.15 -15.73
CA SER A 62 4.97 4.16 -16.80
C SER A 62 3.92 3.04 -16.74
N VAL A 63 3.45 2.65 -15.55
CA VAL A 63 2.48 1.55 -15.38
C VAL A 63 1.04 2.04 -15.24
N LEU A 64 0.79 3.10 -14.47
CA LEU A 64 -0.56 3.56 -14.10
C LEU A 64 -0.97 4.90 -14.75
N GLY A 65 -0.01 5.69 -15.25
CA GLY A 65 -0.26 6.96 -15.93
C GLY A 65 -0.22 8.21 -15.03
N ILE A 66 -0.58 9.36 -15.59
CA ILE A 66 -0.30 10.68 -15.01
C ILE A 66 -1.14 11.02 -13.77
N GLU A 67 -2.41 10.61 -13.74
CA GLU A 67 -3.31 10.84 -12.60
C GLU A 67 -2.88 10.06 -11.36
N ALA A 68 -2.35 8.84 -11.56
CA ALA A 68 -1.80 8.02 -10.49
C ALA A 68 -0.58 8.68 -9.86
N VAL A 69 0.30 9.28 -10.68
CA VAL A 69 1.46 10.04 -10.18
C VAL A 69 1.05 11.30 -9.44
N ARG A 70 0.03 12.03 -9.91
CA ARG A 70 -0.47 13.20 -9.17
C ARG A 70 -0.90 12.83 -7.75
N ASN A 71 -1.67 11.74 -7.63
CA ASN A 71 -2.15 11.26 -6.34
C ASN A 71 -1.00 10.73 -5.46
N ALA A 72 -0.03 10.01 -6.06
CA ALA A 72 1.13 9.50 -5.34
C ALA A 72 2.02 10.64 -4.80
N LEU A 73 2.28 11.68 -5.60
CA LEU A 73 3.00 12.88 -5.19
C LEU A 73 2.31 13.59 -4.02
N LEU A 74 1.00 13.82 -4.16
CA LEU A 74 0.22 14.47 -3.12
C LEU A 74 0.27 13.69 -1.80
N LYS A 75 0.23 12.35 -1.88
CA LYS A 75 0.37 11.48 -0.70
C LYS A 75 1.75 11.59 -0.06
N GLU A 76 2.82 11.55 -0.83
CA GLU A 76 4.19 11.66 -0.30
C GLU A 76 4.46 13.02 0.34
N VAL A 77 4.01 14.11 -0.29
CA VAL A 77 4.13 15.46 0.28
C VAL A 77 3.35 15.55 1.61
N ARG A 78 2.14 15.00 1.66
CA ARG A 78 1.36 14.91 2.91
C ARG A 78 2.09 14.10 3.98
N ASN A 79 2.62 12.93 3.62
CA ASN A 79 3.37 12.09 4.56
C ASN A 79 4.55 12.84 5.18
N VAL A 80 5.28 13.64 4.39
CA VAL A 80 6.41 14.44 4.89
C VAL A 80 5.96 15.58 5.82
N ILE A 81 4.87 16.28 5.46
CA ILE A 81 4.33 17.39 6.26
C ILE A 81 3.74 16.89 7.58
N GLU A 82 2.95 15.81 7.54
CA GLU A 82 2.37 15.19 8.73
C GLU A 82 3.46 14.62 9.66
N PHE A 83 4.55 14.08 9.09
CA PHE A 83 5.70 13.62 9.86
C PHE A 83 6.39 14.74 10.63
N ASP A 84 6.46 15.95 10.05
CA ASP A 84 7.04 17.14 10.67
C ASP A 84 6.07 17.87 11.63
N GLY A 85 4.83 17.37 11.77
CA GLY A 85 3.83 17.90 12.71
C GLY A 85 3.23 19.26 12.32
N SER A 86 3.53 19.77 11.13
CA SER A 86 2.98 21.04 10.64
C SER A 86 1.63 20.79 9.95
N TYR A 87 0.54 21.27 10.55
CA TYR A 87 -0.78 21.19 9.90
C TYR A 87 -0.88 22.19 8.74
N VAL A 88 -1.21 21.69 7.55
CA VAL A 88 -1.42 22.51 6.35
C VAL A 88 -2.79 22.22 5.74
N ASN A 89 -3.53 23.27 5.41
CA ASN A 89 -4.87 23.17 4.80
C ASN A 89 -4.77 22.65 3.35
N TYR A 90 -5.60 21.68 2.99
CA TYR A 90 -5.57 20.94 1.71
C TYR A 90 -6.31 21.62 0.54
N ARG A 91 -6.56 22.92 0.61
CA ARG A 91 -7.34 23.68 -0.37
C ARG A 91 -6.51 24.25 -1.50
#